data_AF-A0A963EZY0-F1
#
_entry.id   AF-A0A963EZY0-F1
#
_cell.length_a   1.000
_cell.length_b   1.000
_cell.length_c   1.000
_cell.angle_alpha   90.00
_cell.angle_beta   90.00
_cell.angle_gamma   90.00
#
_symmetry.space_group_name_H-M   'P 1'
#
loop_
_entity.id
_entity.type
_entity.pdbx_description
1 polymer ?
#
loop_
_entity_poly.entity_id
_entity_poly.type
_entity_poly.pdbx_seq_one_letter_code
_entity_poly.pdbx_strand_id
1 'polypeptide(L)'
;MTRFFKLAGSVCLALVLFGCSNGNNDNNDNDSQAETPVATELQVGAASRSLLPTVSGGRDYLQDVPGWPAAAELDPDYPGVFIPVWDQGRVDVGNGNSDGSWVHDDIRATAVALERDGQRVIFLTSNTYMHLKADVDVIVERARAALPGEWAEAEILVSASHNHHGPETAFGPNGEWYEMAVQQMVDAVGEAVAALQPATARVAAGEHDYGTVDQRDPRVYDNRLNVMAFDSVETGESIAVLVQWNSHPEVTLGWEPPAAAAGLEEACAVKGWEGSKCTAEGRYFTGDFVSVLEVRLQAAYGGEVAFFNGALGVLTGPLHAPTWLVDDEHPVGDGKTIPEGAQPLAECDKSNQYECQSFAKTESTGTELANAVQALLEKAEPMAVEAIDVRKEEFYSRVTNLGFRVLQAEGELGWNPMRVYSCEGKPFSDDNCVDTGDETVADPVLTPLLGYEVSRGDVLKTRVIHVDFGDVGMLFLPGEVSSELVIGLPEDFNTAPPEKYNSNPDEHATGADYVIPGHYLSLVDESITFTIGLGTDEVGYFVPASDYRLQCHPLSLSAL
;
A
#
# COMPACT_ATOMS: atom_id res chain seq x y z
N MET A 1 53.04 -9.25 20.74
CA MET A 1 53.96 -10.41 20.56
C MET A 1 54.43 -10.93 21.93
N THR A 2 54.82 -12.21 22.01
CA THR A 2 55.51 -12.91 23.14
C THR A 2 54.81 -13.11 24.52
N ARG A 3 54.47 -14.40 24.80
CA ARG A 3 54.32 -15.08 26.13
C ARG A 3 53.09 -14.69 26.97
N PHE A 4 52.52 -15.52 27.86
CA PHE A 4 52.94 -16.73 28.64
C PHE A 4 51.94 -17.92 28.45
N PHE A 5 52.28 -19.23 28.52
CA PHE A 5 52.44 -20.15 29.70
C PHE A 5 51.24 -20.11 30.70
N LYS A 6 50.64 -21.18 31.30
CA LYS A 6 50.88 -22.66 31.46
C LYS A 6 49.61 -23.29 32.17
N LEU A 7 49.33 -24.59 32.47
CA LEU A 7 49.84 -25.97 32.22
C LEU A 7 48.82 -27.05 32.74
N ALA A 8 48.76 -28.27 32.15
CA ALA A 8 48.20 -29.55 32.67
C ALA A 8 46.67 -29.67 32.91
N GLY A 9 46.05 -30.88 32.98
CA GLY A 9 46.55 -32.26 32.73
C GLY A 9 45.59 -33.39 33.17
N SER A 10 45.94 -34.66 32.88
CA SER A 10 45.16 -35.92 33.07
C SER A 10 44.02 -36.12 32.05
N VAL A 11 43.84 -37.23 31.31
CA VAL A 11 44.18 -38.68 31.39
C VAL A 11 43.20 -39.54 32.21
N CYS A 12 42.41 -40.34 31.50
CA CYS A 12 41.87 -41.64 31.93
C CYS A 12 41.86 -42.61 30.72
N LEU A 13 41.80 -43.92 30.97
CA LEU A 13 42.23 -44.95 30.01
C LEU A 13 41.16 -46.04 29.75
N ALA A 14 41.11 -46.43 28.48
CA ALA A 14 40.41 -47.55 27.82
C ALA A 14 39.80 -48.70 28.65
N LEU A 15 38.74 -49.29 28.07
CA LEU A 15 38.52 -50.73 28.12
C LEU A 15 37.98 -51.23 26.77
N VAL A 16 38.59 -52.29 26.23
CA VAL A 16 38.18 -53.00 25.00
C VAL A 16 37.88 -54.44 25.37
N LEU A 17 36.79 -55.00 24.85
CA LEU A 17 36.51 -56.43 24.89
C LEU A 17 36.19 -56.93 23.48
N PHE A 18 36.96 -57.91 23.01
CA PHE A 18 36.70 -58.65 21.78
C PHE A 18 35.72 -59.80 22.05
N GLY A 19 34.79 -60.01 21.13
CA GLY A 19 33.98 -61.22 21.03
C GLY A 19 33.93 -61.70 19.58
N CYS A 20 34.50 -62.86 19.30
CA CYS A 20 34.53 -63.46 17.97
C CYS A 20 33.67 -64.73 17.92
N SER A 21 32.85 -64.91 16.87
CA SER A 21 32.81 -66.18 16.10
C SER A 21 31.84 -66.10 14.91
N ASN A 22 32.32 -66.56 13.75
CA ASN A 22 31.60 -67.17 12.61
C ASN A 22 30.22 -66.61 12.21
N GLY A 23 30.17 -65.92 11.06
CA GLY A 23 28.92 -65.61 10.34
C GLY A 23 28.58 -66.64 9.25
N ASN A 24 27.63 -66.28 8.38
CA ASN A 24 27.53 -66.82 7.01
C ASN A 24 26.69 -65.88 6.11
N ASN A 25 27.04 -65.83 4.82
CA ASN A 25 26.29 -65.36 3.63
C ASN A 25 25.36 -64.12 3.66
N ASP A 26 25.65 -63.22 2.71
CA ASP A 26 24.73 -62.67 1.70
C ASP A 26 23.36 -62.10 2.12
N ASN A 27 23.26 -60.76 2.13
CA ASN A 27 22.68 -60.07 0.97
C ASN A 27 23.02 -58.56 0.97
N ASN A 28 22.94 -57.95 -0.21
CA ASN A 28 22.80 -56.50 -0.31
C ASN A 28 21.35 -56.14 0.00
N ASP A 29 21.15 -55.10 0.81
CA ASP A 29 20.13 -54.08 0.56
C ASP A 29 20.62 -52.78 1.19
N ASN A 30 21.02 -51.84 0.34
CA ASN A 30 21.52 -50.53 0.76
C ASN A 30 20.34 -49.54 0.77
N ASP A 31 19.40 -49.78 1.69
CA ASP A 31 18.20 -48.96 1.87
C ASP A 31 18.58 -47.59 2.43
N SER A 32 19.00 -46.70 1.52
CA SER A 32 19.12 -45.28 1.82
C SER A 32 17.71 -44.70 1.94
N GLN A 33 17.17 -44.76 3.16
CA GLN A 33 15.92 -44.10 3.50
C GLN A 33 16.08 -42.61 3.21
N ALA A 34 15.48 -42.18 2.11
CA ALA A 34 15.23 -40.77 1.89
C ALA A 34 14.26 -40.35 2.99
N GLU A 35 14.73 -39.47 3.89
CA GLU A 35 13.86 -38.81 4.85
C GLU A 35 12.76 -38.13 4.03
N THR A 36 11.53 -38.62 4.16
CA THR A 36 10.38 -38.01 3.49
C THR A 36 10.23 -36.63 4.11
N PRO A 37 10.26 -35.53 3.33
CA PRO A 37 10.09 -34.20 3.90
C PRO A 37 8.81 -34.17 4.73
N VAL A 38 8.97 -33.89 6.02
CA VAL A 38 7.83 -33.58 6.88
C VAL A 38 7.37 -32.21 6.43
N ALA A 39 6.25 -32.15 5.71
CA ALA A 39 5.67 -30.89 5.24
C ALA A 39 5.55 -29.95 6.46
N THR A 40 6.26 -28.83 6.43
CA THR A 40 6.32 -27.94 7.58
C THR A 40 5.06 -27.11 7.63
N GLU A 41 4.38 -27.18 8.77
CA GLU A 41 3.19 -26.41 9.09
C GLU A 41 3.43 -24.92 8.80
N LEU A 42 2.49 -24.26 8.13
CA LEU A 42 2.57 -22.84 7.78
C LEU A 42 2.92 -22.03 9.04
N GLN A 43 4.00 -21.24 8.98
CA GLN A 43 4.34 -20.29 10.03
C GLN A 43 3.95 -18.89 9.58
N VAL A 44 3.27 -18.14 10.45
CA VAL A 44 2.96 -16.72 10.24
C VAL A 44 3.33 -15.92 11.47
N GLY A 45 3.88 -14.74 11.27
CA GLY A 45 4.15 -13.76 12.31
C GLY A 45 3.93 -12.35 11.77
N ALA A 46 3.47 -11.44 12.61
CA ALA A 46 3.15 -10.07 12.23
C ALA A 46 3.50 -9.07 13.32
N ALA A 47 3.80 -7.84 12.92
CA ALA A 47 4.02 -6.71 13.81
C ALA A 47 3.81 -5.38 13.07
N SER A 48 3.32 -4.35 13.77
CA SER A 48 3.21 -2.99 13.24
C SER A 48 3.91 -1.93 14.09
N ARG A 49 4.41 -0.87 13.42
CA ARG A 49 5.17 0.23 14.02
C ARG A 49 4.66 1.59 13.54
N SER A 50 4.50 2.54 14.47
CA SER A 50 4.14 3.93 14.17
C SER A 50 5.23 4.62 13.34
N LEU A 51 4.81 5.30 12.27
CA LEU A 51 5.62 6.10 11.37
C LEU A 51 5.55 7.60 11.67
N LEU A 52 4.65 8.06 12.55
CA LEU A 52 4.51 9.48 12.85
C LEU A 52 5.82 10.13 13.34
N PRO A 53 6.05 11.43 13.16
CA PRO A 53 7.26 12.08 13.66
C PRO A 53 7.29 12.11 15.19
N THR A 54 8.47 12.27 15.80
CA THR A 54 8.60 12.21 17.27
C THR A 54 8.52 13.59 17.91
N VAL A 55 8.17 13.61 19.20
CA VAL A 55 8.25 14.78 20.08
C VAL A 55 9.01 14.36 21.34
N SER A 56 10.10 15.08 21.67
CA SER A 56 10.99 14.76 22.80
C SER A 56 11.60 13.35 22.75
N GLY A 57 11.75 12.79 21.54
CA GLY A 57 12.25 11.43 21.29
C GLY A 57 11.21 10.32 21.45
N GLY A 58 9.92 10.65 21.61
CA GLY A 58 8.84 9.69 21.79
C GLY A 58 7.58 10.04 20.99
N ARG A 59 6.49 9.32 21.27
CA ARG A 59 5.15 9.53 20.67
C ARG A 59 4.05 9.56 21.74
N ASP A 60 4.37 10.04 22.93
CA ASP A 60 3.46 10.02 24.08
C ASP A 60 2.15 10.78 23.82
N TYR A 61 2.15 11.73 22.88
CA TYR A 61 0.95 12.43 22.38
C TYR A 61 -0.12 11.49 21.82
N LEU A 62 0.22 10.26 21.38
CA LEU A 62 -0.75 9.23 20.96
C LEU A 62 -1.66 8.73 22.09
N GLN A 63 -1.41 9.15 23.35
CA GLN A 63 -2.33 8.91 24.47
C GLN A 63 -3.48 9.92 24.52
N ASP A 64 -3.37 11.05 23.80
CA ASP A 64 -4.31 12.18 23.82
C ASP A 64 -5.06 12.38 22.47
N VAL A 65 -4.74 11.60 21.43
CA VAL A 65 -5.39 11.68 20.10
C VAL A 65 -6.82 11.12 20.13
N PRO A 66 -7.77 11.65 19.33
CA PRO A 66 -9.16 11.18 19.34
C PRO A 66 -9.28 9.73 18.86
N GLY A 67 -8.49 9.32 17.88
CA GLY A 67 -8.55 7.97 17.32
C GLY A 67 -9.88 7.68 16.64
N TRP A 68 -10.27 6.41 16.62
CA TRP A 68 -11.50 5.93 15.99
C TRP A 68 -12.45 5.29 17.01
N PRO A 69 -13.10 6.09 17.88
CA PRO A 69 -14.14 5.60 18.79
C PRO A 69 -15.38 5.12 18.00
N ALA A 70 -16.42 4.65 18.69
CA ALA A 70 -17.69 4.36 18.03
C ALA A 70 -18.32 5.65 17.46
N ALA A 71 -19.04 5.57 16.34
CA ALA A 71 -19.65 6.71 15.64
C ALA A 71 -20.41 7.71 16.56
N ALA A 72 -21.08 7.22 17.61
CA ALA A 72 -21.85 8.03 18.57
C ALA A 72 -20.98 8.79 19.60
N GLU A 73 -19.68 8.54 19.64
CA GLU A 73 -18.68 9.16 20.53
C GLU A 73 -17.61 9.97 19.77
N LEU A 74 -17.65 9.95 18.43
CA LEU A 74 -16.75 10.68 17.53
C LEU A 74 -17.07 12.18 17.53
N ASP A 75 -16.03 13.02 17.53
CA ASP A 75 -16.13 14.42 17.11
C ASP A 75 -15.82 14.49 15.59
N PRO A 76 -16.79 14.84 14.73
CA PRO A 76 -16.62 14.79 13.28
C PRO A 76 -15.73 15.91 12.71
N ASP A 77 -15.43 16.93 13.52
CA ASP A 77 -14.81 18.20 13.13
C ASP A 77 -13.39 18.39 13.69
N TYR A 78 -12.97 17.58 14.67
CA TYR A 78 -11.71 17.75 15.40
C TYR A 78 -10.51 17.06 14.71
N PRO A 79 -9.52 17.79 14.15
CA PRO A 79 -8.35 17.20 13.49
C PRO A 79 -7.32 16.57 14.45
N GLY A 80 -7.64 16.45 15.73
CA GLY A 80 -6.80 15.83 16.74
C GLY A 80 -5.77 16.75 17.39
N VAL A 81 -4.74 16.15 18.00
CA VAL A 81 -3.80 16.85 18.90
C VAL A 81 -2.87 17.76 18.11
N PHE A 82 -2.90 19.06 18.40
CA PHE A 82 -1.97 20.04 17.83
C PHE A 82 -0.54 19.83 18.36
N ILE A 83 0.41 19.69 17.42
CA ILE A 83 1.85 19.55 17.68
C ILE A 83 2.58 20.80 17.12
N PRO A 84 3.14 21.66 17.98
CA PRO A 84 3.88 22.85 17.55
C PRO A 84 5.10 22.55 16.67
N VAL A 85 5.91 21.57 17.07
CA VAL A 85 7.23 21.26 16.53
C VAL A 85 7.51 19.76 16.69
N TRP A 86 7.95 19.11 15.61
CA TRP A 86 8.50 17.75 15.62
C TRP A 86 10.00 17.78 15.87
N ASP A 87 10.55 16.68 16.41
CA ASP A 87 12.00 16.56 16.59
C ASP A 87 12.74 16.59 15.23
N GLN A 88 12.10 16.12 14.16
CA GLN A 88 12.60 16.15 12.77
C GLN A 88 12.31 17.47 12.02
N GLY A 89 11.80 18.50 12.69
CA GLY A 89 11.49 19.80 12.09
C GLY A 89 10.16 19.85 11.33
N ARG A 90 10.14 20.39 10.11
CA ARG A 90 8.93 20.44 9.25
C ARG A 90 8.74 19.09 8.57
N VAL A 91 7.64 18.40 8.86
CA VAL A 91 7.17 17.23 8.11
C VAL A 91 5.88 17.61 7.41
N ASP A 92 5.76 17.26 6.13
CA ASP A 92 4.61 17.62 5.29
C ASP A 92 3.62 16.45 5.20
N VAL A 93 2.43 16.72 4.66
CA VAL A 93 1.33 15.75 4.50
C VAL A 93 1.26 15.34 3.02
N GLY A 94 1.24 14.04 2.72
CA GLY A 94 1.68 13.49 1.43
C GLY A 94 0.94 13.92 0.16
N ASN A 95 -0.31 14.38 0.26
CA ASN A 95 -0.95 15.17 -0.82
C ASN A 95 -1.73 16.36 -0.24
N GLY A 96 -1.30 16.83 0.93
CA GLY A 96 -1.94 17.89 1.70
C GLY A 96 -1.16 19.20 1.67
N ASN A 97 -1.14 19.89 2.80
CA ASN A 97 -0.40 21.12 3.01
C ASN A 97 0.94 20.86 3.71
N SER A 98 1.92 21.71 3.41
CA SER A 98 3.20 21.79 4.12
C SER A 98 3.03 21.94 5.63
N ASP A 99 3.99 21.45 6.44
CA ASP A 99 4.07 21.69 7.89
C ASP A 99 2.84 21.13 8.65
N GLY A 100 2.65 19.81 8.50
CA GLY A 100 1.68 19.01 9.24
C GLY A 100 1.88 19.19 10.75
N SER A 101 0.81 19.50 11.46
CA SER A 101 0.83 20.03 12.83
C SER A 101 -0.30 19.52 13.72
N TRP A 102 -1.08 18.53 13.28
CA TRP A 102 -2.13 17.89 14.08
C TRP A 102 -2.08 16.36 13.90
N VAL A 103 -2.54 15.59 14.88
CA VAL A 103 -2.63 14.12 14.83
C VAL A 103 -4.00 13.64 15.29
N HIS A 104 -4.77 13.07 14.37
CA HIS A 104 -6.07 12.46 14.64
C HIS A 104 -5.94 11.02 15.17
N ASP A 105 -5.04 10.23 14.56
CA ASP A 105 -4.80 8.82 14.87
C ASP A 105 -3.38 8.39 14.46
N ASP A 106 -2.98 7.17 14.80
CA ASP A 106 -1.63 6.68 14.50
C ASP A 106 -1.47 6.28 13.03
N ILE A 107 -0.31 6.61 12.45
CA ILE A 107 0.07 6.21 11.09
C ILE A 107 1.07 5.07 11.22
N ARG A 108 0.79 3.89 10.67
CA ARG A 108 1.57 2.67 10.93
C ARG A 108 2.20 2.09 9.65
N ALA A 109 3.24 1.31 9.82
CA ALA A 109 3.63 0.27 8.88
C ALA A 109 3.35 -1.09 9.52
N THR A 110 2.73 -2.00 8.77
CA THR A 110 2.42 -3.36 9.20
C THR A 110 3.20 -4.36 8.36
N ALA A 111 3.97 -5.23 9.02
CA ALA A 111 4.69 -6.32 8.40
C ALA A 111 4.03 -7.66 8.73
N VAL A 112 3.94 -8.55 7.74
CA VAL A 112 3.45 -9.94 7.88
C VAL A 112 4.41 -10.89 7.17
N ALA A 113 5.02 -11.81 7.91
CA ALA A 113 6.00 -12.77 7.44
C ALA A 113 5.40 -14.19 7.39
N LEU A 114 5.57 -14.89 6.25
CA LEU A 114 5.06 -16.24 6.00
C LEU A 114 6.23 -17.20 5.69
N GLU A 115 6.24 -18.39 6.28
CA GLU A 115 7.13 -19.50 5.89
C GLU A 115 6.36 -20.81 5.70
N ARG A 116 6.66 -21.53 4.61
CA ARG A 116 6.09 -22.84 4.25
C ARG A 116 7.12 -23.65 3.48
N ASP A 117 7.48 -24.85 3.95
CA ASP A 117 8.51 -25.73 3.36
C ASP A 117 9.86 -25.03 3.03
N GLY A 118 10.20 -23.96 3.77
CA GLY A 118 11.41 -23.14 3.58
C GLY A 118 11.28 -22.02 2.53
N GLN A 119 10.18 -21.96 1.77
CA GLN A 119 9.80 -20.79 0.98
C GLN A 119 9.32 -19.67 1.92
N ARG A 120 9.70 -18.41 1.63
CA ARG A 120 9.51 -17.26 2.53
C ARG A 120 9.15 -15.99 1.78
N VAL A 121 8.12 -15.29 2.26
CA VAL A 121 7.75 -13.94 1.82
C VAL A 121 7.45 -13.07 3.02
N ILE A 122 7.76 -11.78 2.92
CA ILE A 122 7.34 -10.76 3.89
C ILE A 122 6.58 -9.67 3.14
N PHE A 123 5.35 -9.42 3.56
CA PHE A 123 4.59 -8.25 3.14
C PHE A 123 4.85 -7.10 4.10
N LEU A 124 5.02 -5.89 3.58
CA LEU A 124 5.13 -4.65 4.35
C LEU A 124 4.21 -3.62 3.71
N THR A 125 3.18 -3.18 4.41
CA THR A 125 2.31 -2.07 3.96
C THR A 125 2.46 -0.88 4.90
N SER A 126 2.27 0.34 4.40
CA SER A 126 2.38 1.59 5.18
C SER A 126 1.15 2.48 4.98
N ASN A 127 0.71 3.12 6.06
CA ASN A 127 -0.44 4.03 6.05
C ASN A 127 -0.05 5.44 5.54
N THR A 128 0.78 5.47 4.48
CA THR A 128 1.29 6.68 3.82
C THR A 128 0.90 6.72 2.35
N TYR A 129 1.31 7.78 1.66
CA TYR A 129 0.91 8.06 0.28
C TYR A 129 1.56 7.11 -0.74
N MET A 130 2.87 7.13 -0.95
CA MET A 130 3.51 6.23 -1.92
C MET A 130 5.02 6.12 -1.77
N HIS A 131 5.58 4.95 -2.11
CA HIS A 131 7.01 4.67 -2.02
C HIS A 131 7.59 4.34 -3.39
N LEU A 132 8.51 5.17 -3.87
CA LEU A 132 9.19 4.96 -5.15
C LEU A 132 10.20 3.81 -5.04
N LYS A 133 10.48 3.09 -6.13
CA LYS A 133 11.43 1.96 -6.15
C LYS A 133 12.81 2.26 -5.56
N ALA A 134 13.34 3.49 -5.71
CA ALA A 134 14.61 3.88 -5.12
C ALA A 134 14.58 3.76 -3.57
N ASP A 135 13.48 4.16 -2.95
CA ASP A 135 13.29 4.09 -1.50
C ASP A 135 12.85 2.69 -1.04
N VAL A 136 12.01 2.01 -1.81
CA VAL A 136 11.63 0.60 -1.58
C VAL A 136 12.87 -0.30 -1.58
N ASP A 137 13.76 -0.15 -2.56
CA ASP A 137 14.97 -0.99 -2.65
C ASP A 137 15.91 -0.72 -1.44
N VAL A 138 15.96 0.50 -0.89
CA VAL A 138 16.69 0.83 0.35
C VAL A 138 16.03 0.23 1.60
N ILE A 139 14.70 0.26 1.70
CA ILE A 139 13.94 -0.40 2.78
C ILE A 139 14.24 -1.90 2.77
N VAL A 140 14.17 -2.54 1.60
CA VAL A 140 14.42 -3.97 1.41
C VAL A 140 15.88 -4.34 1.71
N GLU A 141 16.87 -3.54 1.29
CA GLU A 141 18.29 -3.79 1.63
C GLU A 141 18.52 -3.77 3.15
N ARG A 142 18.03 -2.73 3.84
CA ARG A 142 18.18 -2.58 5.29
C ARG A 142 17.45 -3.67 6.06
N ALA A 143 16.24 -4.04 5.63
CA ALA A 143 15.46 -5.11 6.23
C ALA A 143 16.18 -6.47 6.12
N ARG A 144 16.64 -6.83 4.91
CA ARG A 144 17.44 -8.05 4.69
C ARG A 144 18.74 -8.06 5.51
N ALA A 145 19.40 -6.91 5.67
CA ALA A 145 20.61 -6.79 6.48
C ALA A 145 20.37 -6.93 8.01
N ALA A 146 19.13 -6.72 8.47
CA ALA A 146 18.73 -6.91 9.87
C ALA A 146 18.21 -8.33 10.17
N LEU A 147 17.71 -9.06 9.17
CA LEU A 147 17.05 -10.35 9.34
C LEU A 147 18.01 -11.53 9.64
N PRO A 148 17.58 -12.52 10.44
CA PRO A 148 18.45 -13.61 10.87
C PRO A 148 18.46 -14.81 9.91
N GLY A 149 19.67 -15.25 9.53
CA GLY A 149 19.86 -16.50 8.80
C GLY A 149 19.23 -16.48 7.42
N GLU A 150 18.42 -17.49 7.09
CA GLU A 150 17.79 -17.64 5.77
C GLU A 150 16.71 -16.57 5.49
N TRP A 151 16.22 -15.86 6.52
CA TRP A 151 15.27 -14.74 6.33
C TRP A 151 15.91 -13.52 5.65
N ALA A 152 17.24 -13.40 5.65
CA ALA A 152 17.93 -12.37 4.86
C ALA A 152 17.75 -12.55 3.34
N GLU A 153 17.42 -13.77 2.88
CA GLU A 153 17.15 -14.09 1.47
C GLU A 153 15.66 -14.04 1.11
N ALA A 154 14.76 -13.79 2.08
CA ALA A 154 13.31 -13.72 1.84
C ALA A 154 12.96 -12.57 0.88
N GLU A 155 11.94 -12.76 0.04
CA GLU A 155 11.38 -11.67 -0.77
C GLU A 155 10.52 -10.76 0.11
N ILE A 156 10.81 -9.46 0.07
CA ILE A 156 10.12 -8.43 0.87
C ILE A 156 9.37 -7.52 -0.09
N LEU A 157 8.05 -7.47 0.05
CA LEU A 157 7.14 -6.81 -0.87
C LEU A 157 6.50 -5.62 -0.14
N VAL A 158 7.00 -4.43 -0.48
CA VAL A 158 6.59 -3.15 0.12
C VAL A 158 5.41 -2.56 -0.66
N SER A 159 4.42 -2.04 0.04
CA SER A 159 3.23 -1.36 -0.49
C SER A 159 2.96 -0.09 0.33
N ALA A 160 2.16 0.81 -0.22
CA ALA A 160 1.56 1.92 0.51
C ALA A 160 0.03 1.83 0.43
N SER A 161 -0.66 2.36 1.45
CA SER A 161 -2.12 2.47 1.51
C SER A 161 -2.67 3.65 0.69
N HIS A 162 -1.84 4.45 0.01
CA HIS A 162 -2.26 5.66 -0.69
C HIS A 162 -2.95 6.71 0.19
N ASN A 163 -2.71 6.65 1.50
CA ASN A 163 -3.22 7.64 2.43
C ASN A 163 -2.59 9.01 2.17
N HIS A 164 -3.38 9.91 1.60
CA HIS A 164 -3.01 11.28 1.30
C HIS A 164 -2.74 12.12 2.55
N HIS A 165 -3.20 11.67 3.73
CA HIS A 165 -2.98 12.27 5.05
C HIS A 165 -1.97 11.53 5.93
N GLY A 166 -1.13 10.67 5.34
CA GLY A 166 0.13 10.26 5.96
C GLY A 166 1.21 11.34 5.82
N PRO A 167 2.37 11.19 6.48
CA PRO A 167 3.54 12.00 6.20
C PRO A 167 4.01 11.89 4.75
N GLU A 168 4.59 12.98 4.24
CA GLU A 168 5.13 13.08 2.87
C GLU A 168 6.22 12.04 2.62
N THR A 169 6.10 11.35 1.48
CA THR A 169 6.89 10.17 1.09
C THR A 169 7.39 10.22 -0.36
N ALA A 170 6.85 11.08 -1.21
CA ALA A 170 7.12 11.11 -2.66
C ALA A 170 7.48 12.48 -3.21
N PHE A 171 7.00 13.59 -2.63
CA PHE A 171 7.23 14.95 -3.13
C PHE A 171 8.05 15.79 -2.15
N GLY A 172 9.38 15.72 -2.27
CA GLY A 172 10.33 16.40 -1.39
C GLY A 172 10.25 16.00 0.10
N PRO A 173 10.16 14.69 0.44
CA PRO A 173 9.96 14.23 1.81
C PRO A 173 11.09 14.68 2.77
N ASN A 174 10.73 14.89 4.04
CA ASN A 174 11.70 15.21 5.07
C ASN A 174 12.63 13.99 5.33
N GLY A 175 13.91 14.12 4.98
CA GLY A 175 14.87 13.02 5.10
C GLY A 175 15.23 12.58 6.51
N GLU A 176 15.08 13.42 7.55
CA GLU A 176 15.26 12.99 8.95
C GLU A 176 14.05 12.18 9.44
N TRP A 177 12.85 12.53 8.96
CA TRP A 177 11.65 11.71 9.18
C TRP A 177 11.71 10.41 8.38
N TYR A 178 12.11 10.45 7.11
CA TYR A 178 12.12 9.26 6.24
C TYR A 178 13.15 8.23 6.71
N GLU A 179 14.36 8.64 7.08
CA GLU A 179 15.38 7.77 7.70
C GLU A 179 14.84 7.07 8.97
N MET A 180 14.06 7.79 9.79
CA MET A 180 13.40 7.25 10.98
C MET A 180 12.26 6.28 10.62
N ALA A 181 11.42 6.62 9.64
CA ALA A 181 10.32 5.77 9.16
C ALA A 181 10.86 4.45 8.56
N VAL A 182 11.96 4.50 7.82
CA VAL A 182 12.66 3.33 7.29
C VAL A 182 13.16 2.42 8.42
N GLN A 183 13.69 2.97 9.53
CA GLN A 183 14.06 2.15 10.69
C GLN A 183 12.82 1.51 11.34
N GLN A 184 11.71 2.24 11.49
CA GLN A 184 10.47 1.69 12.04
C GLN A 184 9.89 0.55 11.17
N MET A 185 10.02 0.64 9.84
CA MET A 185 9.66 -0.42 8.89
C MET A 185 10.58 -1.65 9.02
N VAL A 186 11.90 -1.44 9.13
CA VAL A 186 12.87 -2.51 9.35
C VAL A 186 12.63 -3.24 10.68
N ASP A 187 12.31 -2.50 11.73
CA ASP A 187 11.98 -3.05 13.05
C ASP A 187 10.68 -3.86 13.00
N ALA A 188 9.62 -3.35 12.33
CA ALA A 188 8.38 -4.11 12.11
C ALA A 188 8.63 -5.43 11.36
N VAL A 189 9.44 -5.42 10.30
CA VAL A 189 9.83 -6.62 9.55
C VAL A 189 10.60 -7.63 10.43
N GLY A 190 11.55 -7.14 11.24
CA GLY A 190 12.29 -7.99 12.19
C GLY A 190 11.42 -8.58 13.29
N GLU A 191 10.42 -7.83 13.76
CA GLU A 191 9.47 -8.26 14.79
C GLU A 191 8.44 -9.24 14.26
N ALA A 192 7.95 -9.07 13.03
CA ALA A 192 7.08 -10.04 12.36
C ALA A 192 7.77 -11.41 12.21
N VAL A 193 9.05 -11.43 11.81
CA VAL A 193 9.85 -12.66 11.75
C VAL A 193 10.18 -13.22 13.14
N ALA A 194 10.31 -12.37 14.17
CA ALA A 194 10.47 -12.84 15.55
C ALA A 194 9.17 -13.40 16.18
N ALA A 195 8.00 -13.08 15.60
CA ALA A 195 6.67 -13.47 16.05
C ALA A 195 6.07 -14.70 15.33
N LEU A 196 6.86 -15.36 14.47
CA LEU A 196 6.46 -16.56 13.73
C LEU A 196 5.92 -17.66 14.65
N GLN A 197 4.72 -18.15 14.35
CA GLN A 197 4.07 -19.28 15.02
C GLN A 197 3.25 -20.12 14.02
N PRO A 198 2.90 -21.37 14.36
CA PRO A 198 2.07 -22.21 13.49
C PRO A 198 0.67 -21.61 13.26
N ALA A 199 0.26 -21.56 12.01
CA ALA A 199 -0.95 -20.87 11.55
C ALA A 199 -1.78 -21.73 10.59
N THR A 200 -3.09 -21.46 10.56
CA THR A 200 -4.00 -21.86 9.48
C THR A 200 -4.35 -20.63 8.65
N ALA A 201 -4.60 -20.81 7.36
CA ALA A 201 -5.08 -19.75 6.47
C ALA A 201 -6.56 -19.98 6.11
N ARG A 202 -7.29 -18.89 5.88
CA ARG A 202 -8.62 -18.90 5.25
C ARG A 202 -8.78 -17.67 4.37
N VAL A 203 -9.53 -17.82 3.28
CA VAL A 203 -9.67 -16.80 2.24
C VAL A 203 -11.13 -16.57 1.89
N ALA A 204 -11.46 -15.32 1.55
CA ALA A 204 -12.75 -14.93 1.01
C ALA A 204 -12.59 -13.82 -0.03
N ALA A 205 -13.47 -13.84 -1.03
CA ALA A 205 -13.63 -12.76 -1.99
C ALA A 205 -15.11 -12.35 -2.04
N GLY A 206 -15.36 -11.08 -2.28
CA GLY A 206 -16.68 -10.50 -2.45
C GLY A 206 -16.61 -9.13 -3.09
N GLU A 207 -17.66 -8.33 -2.89
CA GLU A 207 -17.78 -6.99 -3.45
C GLU A 207 -18.11 -5.99 -2.33
N HIS A 208 -17.52 -4.79 -2.39
CA HIS A 208 -17.86 -3.67 -1.51
C HIS A 208 -17.78 -2.34 -2.27
N ASP A 209 -18.86 -1.58 -2.21
CA ASP A 209 -19.09 -0.40 -3.05
C ASP A 209 -19.41 0.87 -2.25
N TYR A 210 -19.52 0.78 -0.92
CA TYR A 210 -19.86 1.91 -0.07
C TYR A 210 -18.65 2.84 0.09
N GLY A 211 -18.87 4.15 0.00
CA GLY A 211 -17.79 5.14 0.15
C GLY A 211 -16.72 5.11 -0.94
N THR A 212 -16.97 4.50 -2.11
CA THR A 212 -16.08 4.58 -3.29
C THR A 212 -16.84 4.89 -4.57
N VAL A 213 -16.22 5.63 -5.49
CA VAL A 213 -16.71 5.82 -6.85
C VAL A 213 -15.55 6.03 -7.83
N ASP A 214 -15.54 5.30 -8.95
CA ASP A 214 -14.75 5.65 -10.14
C ASP A 214 -15.30 6.97 -10.73
N GLN A 215 -14.48 8.01 -10.68
CA GLN A 215 -14.80 9.36 -11.15
C GLN A 215 -14.46 9.57 -12.63
N ARG A 216 -13.75 8.63 -13.29
CA ARG A 216 -13.19 8.82 -14.64
C ARG A 216 -13.90 7.96 -15.67
N ASP A 217 -14.29 8.61 -16.76
CA ASP A 217 -14.80 7.97 -17.98
C ASP A 217 -13.70 7.14 -18.71
N PRO A 218 -13.95 5.87 -19.09
CA PRO A 218 -15.17 5.10 -18.85
C PRO A 218 -15.20 4.52 -17.42
N ARG A 219 -16.35 4.63 -16.76
CA ARG A 219 -16.53 4.19 -15.37
C ARG A 219 -16.63 2.66 -15.29
N VAL A 220 -15.53 2.00 -14.96
CA VAL A 220 -15.41 0.54 -14.93
C VAL A 220 -15.04 0.11 -13.51
N TYR A 221 -16.05 0.00 -12.66
CA TYR A 221 -15.89 -0.31 -11.23
C TYR A 221 -15.30 -1.72 -11.01
N ASP A 222 -14.06 -1.81 -10.54
CA ASP A 222 -13.57 -3.00 -9.84
C ASP A 222 -13.94 -2.87 -8.35
N ASN A 223 -15.09 -3.44 -7.97
CA ASN A 223 -15.60 -3.37 -6.60
C ASN A 223 -15.14 -4.53 -5.70
N ARG A 224 -14.17 -5.34 -6.15
CA ARG A 224 -13.71 -6.54 -5.44
C ARG A 224 -13.12 -6.20 -4.06
N LEU A 225 -13.55 -6.96 -3.06
CA LEU A 225 -12.99 -6.99 -1.71
C LEU A 225 -12.44 -8.39 -1.46
N ASN A 226 -11.12 -8.51 -1.36
CA ASN A 226 -10.42 -9.76 -1.10
C ASN A 226 -9.84 -9.76 0.32
N VAL A 227 -10.01 -10.87 1.05
CA VAL A 227 -9.58 -11.01 2.44
C VAL A 227 -8.89 -12.34 2.67
N MET A 228 -7.72 -12.32 3.31
CA MET A 228 -6.97 -13.50 3.73
C MET A 228 -6.61 -13.37 5.21
N ALA A 229 -7.07 -14.29 6.04
CA ALA A 229 -6.78 -14.31 7.47
C ALA A 229 -5.89 -15.50 7.83
N PHE A 230 -4.95 -15.25 8.74
CA PHE A 230 -4.04 -16.24 9.30
C PHE A 230 -4.30 -16.38 10.80
N ASP A 231 -4.83 -17.52 11.22
CA ASP A 231 -5.23 -17.78 12.61
C ASP A 231 -4.27 -18.77 13.29
N SER A 232 -3.91 -18.49 14.54
CA SER A 232 -2.97 -19.30 15.33
C SER A 232 -3.50 -20.71 15.59
N VAL A 233 -2.67 -21.73 15.37
CA VAL A 233 -3.00 -23.14 15.70
C VAL A 233 -3.10 -23.36 17.21
N GLU A 234 -2.43 -22.54 18.04
CA GLU A 234 -2.48 -22.66 19.50
C GLU A 234 -3.71 -21.97 20.12
N THR A 235 -4.04 -20.74 19.70
CA THR A 235 -5.13 -19.96 20.33
C THR A 235 -6.44 -19.93 19.53
N GLY A 236 -6.38 -20.05 18.21
CA GLY A 236 -7.50 -19.79 17.29
C GLY A 236 -7.82 -18.30 17.10
N GLU A 237 -6.98 -17.39 17.61
CA GLU A 237 -7.06 -15.94 17.37
C GLU A 237 -6.27 -15.57 16.11
N SER A 238 -6.63 -14.48 15.44
CA SER A 238 -5.92 -14.06 14.22
C SER A 238 -4.54 -13.49 14.56
N ILE A 239 -3.53 -13.92 13.80
CA ILE A 239 -2.17 -13.37 13.79
C ILE A 239 -2.14 -12.16 12.87
N ALA A 240 -2.72 -12.31 11.67
CA ALA A 240 -2.82 -11.25 10.68
C ALA A 240 -4.09 -11.38 9.84
N VAL A 241 -4.68 -10.23 9.46
CA VAL A 241 -5.73 -10.14 8.43
C VAL A 241 -5.24 -9.23 7.31
N LEU A 242 -5.09 -9.79 6.11
CA LEU A 242 -4.75 -9.06 4.90
C LEU A 242 -6.05 -8.69 4.20
N VAL A 243 -6.24 -7.40 3.88
CA VAL A 243 -7.42 -6.87 3.21
C VAL A 243 -6.98 -6.14 1.94
N GLN A 244 -7.61 -6.44 0.81
CA GLN A 244 -7.44 -5.68 -0.43
C GLN A 244 -8.78 -5.14 -0.94
N TRP A 245 -8.84 -3.83 -1.16
CA TRP A 245 -10.00 -3.11 -1.68
C TRP A 245 -9.55 -1.98 -2.63
N ASN A 246 -10.49 -1.30 -3.29
CA ASN A 246 -10.25 -0.34 -4.36
C ASN A 246 -10.89 1.03 -4.04
N SER A 247 -10.21 1.82 -3.23
CA SER A 247 -10.59 3.22 -2.94
C SER A 247 -9.38 4.00 -2.42
N HIS A 248 -9.13 5.21 -2.91
CA HIS A 248 -8.11 6.10 -2.36
C HIS A 248 -8.49 6.51 -0.91
N PRO A 249 -7.62 6.41 0.11
CA PRO A 249 -7.87 7.01 1.42
C PRO A 249 -7.68 8.54 1.40
N GLU A 250 -8.69 9.20 0.82
CA GLU A 250 -8.79 10.64 0.59
C GLU A 250 -10.12 11.21 1.15
N VAL A 251 -10.80 10.53 2.09
CA VAL A 251 -12.16 10.94 2.56
C VAL A 251 -12.18 12.39 3.05
N THR A 252 -11.06 12.84 3.62
CA THR A 252 -10.88 14.20 4.14
C THR A 252 -10.02 15.11 3.24
N LEU A 253 -9.61 14.68 2.05
CA LEU A 253 -8.77 15.49 1.15
C LEU A 253 -9.53 16.74 0.67
N GLY A 254 -8.85 17.90 0.67
CA GLY A 254 -9.46 19.20 0.31
C GLY A 254 -10.56 19.66 1.28
N TRP A 255 -10.56 19.19 2.52
CA TRP A 255 -11.46 19.64 3.58
C TRP A 255 -10.69 20.51 4.59
N GLU A 256 -11.29 21.64 4.98
CA GLU A 256 -10.80 22.49 6.07
C GLU A 256 -11.60 22.17 7.35
N PRO A 257 -10.99 21.54 8.37
CA PRO A 257 -11.63 21.32 9.66
C PRO A 257 -12.04 22.65 10.30
N PRO A 258 -13.22 22.76 10.94
CA PRO A 258 -13.69 24.02 11.53
C PRO A 258 -12.65 24.67 12.45
N ALA A 259 -12.33 25.94 12.18
CA ALA A 259 -11.25 26.68 12.85
C ALA A 259 -11.33 26.69 14.40
N ALA A 260 -12.53 26.53 14.97
CA ALA A 260 -12.74 26.40 16.41
C ALA A 260 -12.35 25.01 16.95
N ALA A 261 -12.66 23.93 16.22
CA ALA A 261 -12.27 22.56 16.58
C ALA A 261 -10.76 22.36 16.40
N ALA A 262 -10.18 22.89 15.33
CA ALA A 262 -8.74 22.85 15.09
C ALA A 262 -7.88 23.71 16.06
N GLY A 263 -8.50 24.56 16.90
CA GLY A 263 -7.76 25.51 17.75
C GLY A 263 -6.97 26.57 16.96
N LEU A 264 -7.45 26.92 15.77
CA LEU A 264 -6.64 27.51 14.70
C LEU A 264 -5.99 28.86 15.06
N GLU A 265 -6.64 29.70 15.87
CA GLU A 265 -6.07 30.99 16.31
C GLU A 265 -4.77 30.80 17.11
N GLU A 266 -4.72 29.81 18.01
CA GLU A 266 -3.51 29.49 18.78
C GLU A 266 -2.46 28.80 17.89
N ALA A 267 -2.87 27.84 17.06
CA ALA A 267 -1.99 27.16 16.12
C ALA A 267 -1.25 28.14 15.19
N CYS A 268 -1.97 29.07 14.55
CA CYS A 268 -1.36 30.08 13.69
C CYS A 268 -0.44 31.05 14.45
N ALA A 269 -0.80 31.43 15.69
CA ALA A 269 0.05 32.28 16.53
C ALA A 269 1.35 31.57 16.96
N VAL A 270 1.32 30.25 17.17
CA VAL A 270 2.48 29.42 17.52
C VAL A 270 3.37 29.16 16.30
N LYS A 271 2.78 28.81 15.14
CA LYS A 271 3.51 28.46 13.91
C LYS A 271 3.92 29.68 13.07
N GLY A 272 3.36 30.86 13.35
CA GLY A 272 3.62 32.09 12.60
C GLY A 272 2.94 32.13 11.23
N TRP A 273 1.81 31.46 11.07
CA TRP A 273 1.06 31.42 9.81
C TRP A 273 0.13 32.64 9.69
N GLU A 274 0.16 33.31 8.54
CA GLU A 274 -0.63 34.53 8.27
C GLU A 274 -1.49 34.40 7.00
N GLY A 275 -2.64 35.10 6.98
CA GLY A 275 -3.55 35.10 5.83
C GLY A 275 -4.04 33.70 5.47
N SER A 276 -4.07 33.37 4.18
CA SER A 276 -4.48 32.05 3.69
C SER A 276 -3.51 30.89 4.01
N LYS A 277 -2.42 31.14 4.77
CA LYS A 277 -1.61 30.07 5.37
C LYS A 277 -2.11 29.65 6.75
N CYS A 278 -2.94 30.47 7.38
CA CYS A 278 -3.61 30.15 8.64
C CYS A 278 -4.86 29.32 8.32
N THR A 279 -4.66 28.01 8.15
CA THR A 279 -5.69 27.00 7.86
C THR A 279 -5.31 25.69 8.56
N ALA A 280 -6.28 24.79 8.76
CA ALA A 280 -6.04 23.40 9.14
C ALA A 280 -6.14 22.41 7.96
N GLU A 281 -6.60 22.87 6.78
CA GLU A 281 -6.77 22.05 5.57
C GLU A 281 -5.49 21.28 5.22
N GLY A 282 -5.58 19.95 5.16
CA GLY A 282 -4.46 19.07 4.81
C GLY A 282 -3.23 19.20 5.73
N ARG A 283 -3.36 19.67 6.97
CA ARG A 283 -2.24 19.80 7.95
C ARG A 283 -2.31 18.81 9.11
N TYR A 284 -3.21 17.84 9.05
CA TYR A 284 -3.39 16.80 10.06
C TYR A 284 -2.94 15.44 9.52
N PHE A 285 -2.35 14.62 10.40
CA PHE A 285 -2.10 13.23 10.12
C PHE A 285 -3.28 12.38 10.58
N THR A 286 -3.81 11.56 9.68
CA THR A 286 -4.85 10.55 9.92
C THR A 286 -4.62 9.37 8.99
N GLY A 287 -4.89 8.14 9.42
CA GLY A 287 -4.88 6.97 8.54
C GLY A 287 -6.13 6.83 7.68
N ASP A 288 -7.01 7.83 7.72
CA ASP A 288 -8.29 7.90 7.03
C ASP A 288 -9.11 6.61 7.25
N PHE A 289 -9.87 6.10 6.27
CA PHE A 289 -10.71 4.91 6.50
C PHE A 289 -9.91 3.63 6.80
N VAL A 290 -8.61 3.60 6.50
CA VAL A 290 -7.73 2.44 6.70
C VAL A 290 -7.46 2.23 8.20
N SER A 291 -7.10 3.28 8.93
CA SER A 291 -6.96 3.16 10.40
C SER A 291 -8.29 2.81 11.10
N VAL A 292 -9.44 3.23 10.56
CA VAL A 292 -10.74 2.77 11.06
C VAL A 292 -10.89 1.26 10.86
N LEU A 293 -10.66 0.77 9.63
CA LEU A 293 -10.69 -0.65 9.29
C LEU A 293 -9.79 -1.48 10.22
N GLU A 294 -8.54 -1.04 10.41
CA GLU A 294 -7.56 -1.67 11.31
C GLU A 294 -8.11 -1.77 12.74
N VAL A 295 -8.52 -0.64 13.34
CA VAL A 295 -9.05 -0.60 14.72
C VAL A 295 -10.28 -1.50 14.89
N ARG A 296 -11.19 -1.53 13.92
CA ARG A 296 -12.41 -2.35 13.96
C ARG A 296 -12.07 -3.85 13.88
N LEU A 297 -11.19 -4.25 12.96
CA LEU A 297 -10.81 -5.65 12.78
C LEU A 297 -9.90 -6.18 13.88
N GLN A 298 -8.95 -5.38 14.38
CA GLN A 298 -8.12 -5.74 15.54
C GLN A 298 -8.98 -5.94 16.80
N ALA A 299 -10.03 -5.14 16.98
CA ALA A 299 -10.98 -5.33 18.08
C ALA A 299 -11.86 -6.58 17.93
N ALA A 300 -12.10 -7.06 16.71
CA ALA A 300 -12.93 -8.23 16.42
C ALA A 300 -12.17 -9.56 16.41
N TYR A 301 -10.92 -9.58 15.90
CA TYR A 301 -10.14 -10.79 15.63
C TYR A 301 -8.78 -10.86 16.35
N GLY A 302 -8.30 -9.74 16.90
CA GLY A 302 -6.91 -9.60 17.34
C GLY A 302 -5.93 -9.43 16.17
N GLY A 303 -4.66 -9.69 16.45
CA GLY A 303 -3.59 -9.67 15.44
C GLY A 303 -3.24 -8.29 14.88
N GLU A 304 -2.53 -8.30 13.77
CA GLU A 304 -2.25 -7.12 12.95
C GLU A 304 -3.15 -7.09 11.71
N VAL A 305 -3.44 -5.91 11.18
CA VAL A 305 -4.22 -5.75 9.94
C VAL A 305 -3.32 -5.10 8.89
N ALA A 306 -3.27 -5.71 7.71
CA ALA A 306 -2.45 -5.27 6.59
C ALA A 306 -3.35 -4.93 5.41
N PHE A 307 -3.62 -3.64 5.21
CA PHE A 307 -4.41 -3.14 4.10
C PHE A 307 -3.55 -2.91 2.85
N PHE A 308 -4.10 -3.27 1.69
CA PHE A 308 -3.54 -3.02 0.37
C PHE A 308 -4.60 -2.40 -0.53
N ASN A 309 -4.23 -1.37 -1.29
CA ASN A 309 -5.07 -0.94 -2.40
C ASN A 309 -4.91 -1.88 -3.59
N GLY A 310 -5.97 -2.07 -4.36
CA GLY A 310 -5.86 -2.60 -5.73
C GLY A 310 -5.94 -1.53 -6.79
N ALA A 311 -6.95 -1.62 -7.64
CA ALA A 311 -7.08 -0.91 -8.91
C ALA A 311 -7.59 0.54 -8.75
N LEU A 312 -6.88 1.34 -7.95
CA LEU A 312 -7.23 2.75 -7.65
C LEU A 312 -7.47 3.60 -8.91
N GLY A 313 -6.67 3.37 -9.95
CA GLY A 313 -6.87 4.01 -11.24
C GLY A 313 -6.93 5.54 -11.18
N VAL A 314 -7.64 6.13 -12.12
CA VAL A 314 -7.82 7.57 -12.19
C VAL A 314 -8.97 7.98 -11.28
N LEU A 315 -8.67 8.22 -10.00
CA LEU A 315 -9.59 8.77 -9.00
C LEU A 315 -10.76 7.83 -8.58
N THR A 316 -10.52 6.52 -8.39
CA THR A 316 -11.49 5.64 -7.69
C THR A 316 -11.43 5.91 -6.19
N GLY A 317 -12.37 6.67 -5.66
CA GLY A 317 -12.26 7.18 -4.28
C GLY A 317 -13.52 7.78 -3.67
N PRO A 318 -13.47 8.17 -2.37
CA PRO A 318 -14.59 8.64 -1.58
C PRO A 318 -15.02 10.08 -1.85
N LEU A 319 -14.22 10.94 -2.48
CA LEU A 319 -14.49 12.39 -2.57
C LEU A 319 -15.87 12.75 -3.13
N HIS A 320 -16.36 11.95 -4.08
CA HIS A 320 -17.68 12.07 -4.70
C HIS A 320 -18.58 10.85 -4.47
N ALA A 321 -18.19 9.92 -3.61
CA ALA A 321 -19.05 8.81 -3.18
C ALA A 321 -20.12 9.32 -2.20
N PRO A 322 -21.40 8.94 -2.37
CA PRO A 322 -22.45 9.25 -1.41
C PRO A 322 -22.35 8.34 -0.18
N THR A 323 -22.38 8.92 1.01
CA THR A 323 -22.34 8.23 2.30
C THR A 323 -23.39 8.80 3.25
N TRP A 324 -24.03 7.95 4.05
CA TRP A 324 -25.17 8.30 4.90
C TRP A 324 -25.05 7.67 6.29
N LEU A 325 -25.89 8.14 7.23
CA LEU A 325 -26.04 7.48 8.53
C LEU A 325 -26.66 6.10 8.32
N VAL A 326 -25.84 5.06 8.45
CA VAL A 326 -26.25 3.66 8.31
C VAL A 326 -26.96 3.19 9.58
N ASP A 327 -28.15 2.60 9.43
CA ASP A 327 -28.91 1.97 10.50
C ASP A 327 -29.81 0.83 9.97
N ASP A 328 -30.59 0.19 10.84
CA ASP A 328 -31.51 -0.92 10.50
C ASP A 328 -32.60 -0.54 9.47
N GLU A 329 -32.97 0.74 9.37
CA GLU A 329 -33.95 1.27 8.41
C GLU A 329 -33.27 1.79 7.12
N HIS A 330 -31.99 2.21 7.20
CA HIS A 330 -31.18 2.77 6.12
C HIS A 330 -29.85 2.02 5.89
N PRO A 331 -29.87 0.70 5.61
CA PRO A 331 -28.66 -0.12 5.47
C PRO A 331 -27.84 0.23 4.21
N VAL A 332 -26.57 -0.21 4.19
CA VAL A 332 -25.61 -0.01 3.07
C VAL A 332 -26.15 -0.43 1.70
N GLY A 333 -26.97 -1.48 1.62
CA GLY A 333 -27.63 -1.88 0.38
C GLY A 333 -26.65 -2.32 -0.72
N ASP A 334 -26.60 -1.55 -1.81
CA ASP A 334 -25.66 -1.73 -2.94
C ASP A 334 -24.45 -0.77 -2.86
N GLY A 335 -24.27 -0.07 -1.73
CA GLY A 335 -23.22 0.93 -1.50
C GLY A 335 -23.40 2.27 -2.22
N LYS A 336 -24.36 2.37 -3.16
CA LYS A 336 -24.47 3.49 -4.13
C LYS A 336 -25.83 4.19 -4.11
N THR A 337 -26.89 3.45 -3.81
CA THR A 337 -28.28 3.92 -3.80
C THR A 337 -28.69 4.33 -2.38
N ILE A 338 -28.62 5.63 -2.10
CA ILE A 338 -29.04 6.22 -0.82
C ILE A 338 -30.50 5.81 -0.48
N PRO A 339 -30.77 5.20 0.69
CA PRO A 339 -32.12 4.79 1.09
C PRO A 339 -33.10 5.98 1.27
N GLU A 340 -34.39 5.77 0.96
CA GLU A 340 -35.43 6.79 1.16
C GLU A 340 -35.60 7.12 2.66
N GLY A 341 -35.20 8.32 3.07
CA GLY A 341 -35.29 8.78 4.46
C GLY A 341 -33.94 8.89 5.18
N ALA A 342 -32.88 8.33 4.60
CA ALA A 342 -31.52 8.41 5.15
C ALA A 342 -31.06 9.86 5.37
N GLN A 343 -30.07 10.05 6.24
CA GLN A 343 -29.49 11.36 6.54
C GLN A 343 -28.01 11.41 6.13
N PRO A 344 -27.48 12.56 5.68
CA PRO A 344 -26.05 12.70 5.41
C PRO A 344 -25.24 12.66 6.72
N LEU A 345 -23.96 12.32 6.62
CA LEU A 345 -23.04 12.24 7.78
C LEU A 345 -22.50 13.60 8.25
N ALA A 346 -22.64 14.65 7.44
CA ALA A 346 -22.25 16.02 7.74
C ALA A 346 -23.08 17.03 6.93
N GLU A 347 -23.08 18.30 7.34
CA GLU A 347 -23.57 19.42 6.54
C GLU A 347 -22.40 20.22 5.96
N CYS A 348 -22.46 20.61 4.69
CA CYS A 348 -21.40 21.41 4.04
C CYS A 348 -21.92 22.20 2.81
N ASP A 349 -21.08 23.01 2.16
CA ASP A 349 -21.47 23.81 0.99
C ASP A 349 -21.60 23.01 -0.34
N LYS A 350 -21.39 21.67 -0.34
CA LYS A 350 -21.61 20.83 -1.54
C LYS A 350 -23.09 20.77 -1.93
N SER A 351 -23.37 20.76 -3.23
CA SER A 351 -24.74 20.63 -3.75
C SER A 351 -25.42 19.30 -3.39
N ASN A 352 -24.61 18.27 -3.07
CA ASN A 352 -25.03 17.00 -2.52
C ASN A 352 -24.41 16.83 -1.12
N GLN A 353 -25.25 16.76 -0.07
CA GLN A 353 -24.77 16.65 1.31
C GLN A 353 -24.18 15.27 1.63
N TYR A 354 -24.57 14.22 0.90
CA TYR A 354 -24.03 12.87 1.06
C TYR A 354 -22.57 12.76 0.57
N GLU A 355 -22.06 13.76 -0.14
CA GLU A 355 -20.65 13.83 -0.56
C GLU A 355 -19.74 14.60 0.41
N CYS A 356 -20.28 15.22 1.47
CA CYS A 356 -19.50 16.07 2.39
C CYS A 356 -18.34 15.31 3.06
N GLN A 357 -17.12 15.85 2.97
CA GLN A 357 -15.98 15.38 3.76
C GLN A 357 -16.18 15.71 5.24
N SER A 358 -15.85 14.76 6.12
CA SER A 358 -15.75 14.91 7.58
C SER A 358 -15.14 13.63 8.17
N PHE A 359 -14.69 13.66 9.44
CA PHE A 359 -14.26 12.42 10.09
C PHE A 359 -15.40 11.41 10.30
N ALA A 360 -16.67 11.86 10.35
CA ALA A 360 -17.81 10.94 10.36
C ALA A 360 -17.98 10.19 9.02
N LYS A 361 -17.64 10.82 7.89
CA LYS A 361 -17.56 10.10 6.60
C LYS A 361 -16.44 9.07 6.61
N THR A 362 -15.29 9.40 7.20
CA THR A 362 -14.15 8.48 7.32
C THR A 362 -14.49 7.27 8.20
N GLU A 363 -15.08 7.52 9.37
CA GLU A 363 -15.51 6.49 10.31
C GLU A 363 -16.58 5.57 9.69
N SER A 364 -17.60 6.13 9.03
CA SER A 364 -18.63 5.31 8.38
C SER A 364 -18.06 4.48 7.23
N THR A 365 -17.17 5.04 6.40
CA THR A 365 -16.54 4.31 5.28
C THR A 365 -15.73 3.13 5.79
N GLY A 366 -14.87 3.34 6.79
CA GLY A 366 -14.03 2.27 7.32
C GLY A 366 -14.76 1.27 8.22
N THR A 367 -15.80 1.69 8.94
CA THR A 367 -16.67 0.79 9.71
C THR A 367 -17.47 -0.13 8.80
N GLU A 368 -18.06 0.37 7.71
CA GLU A 368 -18.80 -0.49 6.77
C GLU A 368 -17.89 -1.40 5.92
N LEU A 369 -16.67 -0.94 5.61
CA LEU A 369 -15.64 -1.81 5.04
C LEU A 369 -15.26 -2.92 6.03
N ALA A 370 -15.09 -2.61 7.32
CA ALA A 370 -14.84 -3.61 8.35
C ALA A 370 -16.03 -4.57 8.56
N ASN A 371 -17.27 -4.10 8.43
CA ASN A 371 -18.47 -4.94 8.47
C ASN A 371 -18.51 -5.91 7.27
N ALA A 372 -18.15 -5.44 6.07
CA ALA A 372 -18.05 -6.28 4.88
C ALA A 372 -16.94 -7.33 5.02
N VAL A 373 -15.75 -6.94 5.52
CA VAL A 373 -14.65 -7.87 5.82
C VAL A 373 -15.05 -8.91 6.86
N GLN A 374 -15.70 -8.53 7.96
CA GLN A 374 -16.24 -9.48 8.95
C GLN A 374 -17.24 -10.46 8.33
N ALA A 375 -18.19 -9.95 7.54
CA ALA A 375 -19.20 -10.77 6.86
C ALA A 375 -18.60 -11.71 5.80
N LEU A 376 -17.44 -11.41 5.23
CA LEU A 376 -16.66 -12.34 4.40
C LEU A 376 -15.91 -13.37 5.26
N LEU A 377 -15.26 -12.93 6.35
CA LEU A 377 -14.50 -13.78 7.26
C LEU A 377 -15.36 -14.82 8.01
N GLU A 378 -16.64 -14.53 8.28
CA GLU A 378 -17.65 -15.49 8.76
C GLU A 378 -17.90 -16.66 7.79
N LYS A 379 -17.59 -16.46 6.50
CA LYS A 379 -17.87 -17.38 5.39
C LYS A 379 -16.60 -17.83 4.66
N ALA A 380 -15.42 -17.44 5.16
CA ALA A 380 -14.14 -17.73 4.53
C ALA A 380 -13.82 -19.22 4.59
N GLU A 381 -13.50 -19.81 3.43
CA GLU A 381 -13.17 -21.22 3.34
C GLU A 381 -11.71 -21.45 3.77
N PRO A 382 -11.38 -22.58 4.42
CA PRO A 382 -10.01 -22.93 4.78
C PRO A 382 -9.11 -23.01 3.55
N MET A 383 -8.01 -22.27 3.58
CA MET A 383 -7.03 -22.17 2.49
C MET A 383 -5.82 -23.05 2.81
N ALA A 384 -5.45 -23.92 1.86
CA ALA A 384 -4.14 -24.57 1.88
C ALA A 384 -3.12 -23.65 1.21
N VAL A 385 -2.08 -23.25 1.94
CA VAL A 385 -0.88 -22.66 1.35
C VAL A 385 -0.04 -23.82 0.80
N GLU A 386 -0.19 -24.12 -0.49
CA GLU A 386 0.49 -25.26 -1.12
C GLU A 386 1.97 -24.95 -1.34
N ALA A 387 2.27 -23.72 -1.78
CA ALA A 387 3.59 -23.15 -2.01
C ALA A 387 3.66 -21.68 -1.54
N ILE A 388 4.84 -21.06 -1.61
CA ILE A 388 5.02 -19.60 -1.61
C ILE A 388 6.02 -19.26 -2.73
N ASP A 389 5.55 -19.18 -3.97
CA ASP A 389 6.40 -18.95 -5.15
C ASP A 389 6.30 -17.50 -5.64
N VAL A 390 7.38 -16.74 -5.47
CA VAL A 390 7.47 -15.32 -5.88
C VAL A 390 8.13 -15.20 -7.25
N ARG A 391 7.39 -14.70 -8.24
CA ARG A 391 7.84 -14.44 -9.62
C ARG A 391 7.88 -12.94 -9.87
N LYS A 392 8.94 -12.43 -10.51
CA LYS A 392 9.19 -11.00 -10.72
C LYS A 392 9.65 -10.76 -12.16
N GLU A 393 8.94 -9.89 -12.88
CA GLU A 393 9.28 -9.45 -14.23
C GLU A 393 9.62 -7.95 -14.20
N GLU A 394 10.87 -7.59 -14.50
CA GLU A 394 11.26 -6.19 -14.66
C GLU A 394 11.00 -5.70 -16.09
N PHE A 395 10.44 -4.51 -16.25
CA PHE A 395 10.18 -3.91 -17.55
C PHE A 395 10.44 -2.40 -17.55
N TYR A 396 10.59 -1.85 -18.75
CA TYR A 396 10.87 -0.44 -18.96
C TYR A 396 9.61 0.31 -19.43
N SER A 397 9.21 1.36 -18.72
CA SER A 397 8.05 2.21 -19.04
C SER A 397 8.45 3.67 -19.22
N ARG A 398 7.79 4.38 -20.14
CA ARG A 398 8.07 5.79 -20.44
C ARG A 398 7.29 6.70 -19.48
N VAL A 399 7.99 7.59 -18.79
CA VAL A 399 7.40 8.66 -17.99
C VAL A 399 6.91 9.76 -18.93
N THR A 400 5.62 9.73 -19.26
CA THR A 400 4.96 10.82 -20.00
C THR A 400 4.55 11.99 -19.10
N ASN A 401 4.53 11.80 -17.77
CA ASN A 401 4.26 12.86 -16.81
C ASN A 401 5.43 13.86 -16.75
N LEU A 402 5.22 15.06 -17.30
CA LEU A 402 6.24 16.11 -17.32
C LEU A 402 6.57 16.65 -15.92
N GLY A 403 5.60 16.63 -14.99
CA GLY A 403 5.80 17.04 -13.59
C GLY A 403 6.77 16.11 -12.86
N PHE A 404 6.62 14.79 -12.99
CA PHE A 404 7.58 13.83 -12.43
C PHE A 404 8.99 14.04 -13.01
N ARG A 405 9.10 14.39 -14.29
CA ARG A 405 10.40 14.70 -14.91
C ARG A 405 11.01 16.04 -14.45
N VAL A 406 10.22 16.99 -13.94
CA VAL A 406 10.73 18.19 -13.24
C VAL A 406 11.14 17.83 -11.81
N LEU A 407 10.30 17.15 -11.04
CA LEU A 407 10.60 16.74 -9.65
C LEU A 407 11.89 15.90 -9.60
N GLN A 408 12.09 14.98 -10.55
CA GLN A 408 13.33 14.21 -10.70
C GLN A 408 14.56 15.07 -11.05
N ALA A 409 14.39 16.22 -11.72
CA ALA A 409 15.47 17.14 -12.07
C ALA A 409 15.86 18.06 -10.91
N GLU A 410 14.89 18.51 -10.12
CA GLU A 410 15.11 19.33 -8.92
C GLU A 410 15.55 18.50 -7.70
N GLY A 411 15.37 17.16 -7.75
CA GLY A 411 15.68 16.25 -6.63
C GLY A 411 14.55 16.15 -5.60
N GLU A 412 13.32 16.45 -6.01
CA GLU A 412 12.10 16.46 -5.18
C GLU A 412 11.19 15.24 -5.46
N LEU A 413 11.63 14.24 -6.23
CA LEU A 413 10.91 12.98 -6.47
C LEU A 413 11.51 11.83 -5.64
N GLY A 414 10.84 11.47 -4.55
CA GLY A 414 11.28 10.47 -3.57
C GLY A 414 12.24 11.01 -2.51
N TRP A 415 12.66 10.14 -1.58
CA TRP A 415 13.73 10.43 -0.62
C TRP A 415 15.12 10.15 -1.24
N ASN A 416 15.20 9.17 -2.14
CA ASN A 416 16.36 8.90 -3.00
C ASN A 416 15.97 9.09 -4.49
N PRO A 417 16.86 9.65 -5.33
CA PRO A 417 16.57 9.90 -6.73
C PRO A 417 16.34 8.61 -7.53
N MET A 418 15.28 8.57 -8.34
CA MET A 418 14.97 7.43 -9.20
C MET A 418 15.93 7.31 -10.39
N ARG A 419 16.26 6.06 -10.77
CA ARG A 419 17.06 5.79 -11.97
C ARG A 419 16.24 6.01 -13.23
N VAL A 420 16.57 7.08 -13.95
CA VAL A 420 16.00 7.42 -15.26
C VAL A 420 16.94 7.02 -16.40
N TYR A 421 16.35 6.55 -17.50
CA TYR A 421 17.04 5.99 -18.66
C TYR A 421 16.66 6.71 -19.95
N SER A 422 17.61 6.79 -20.88
CA SER A 422 17.36 7.10 -22.30
C SER A 422 17.46 5.82 -23.11
N CYS A 423 16.44 5.50 -23.92
CA CYS A 423 16.38 4.21 -24.65
C CYS A 423 16.31 4.37 -26.18
N GLU A 424 17.14 3.63 -26.92
CA GLU A 424 17.16 3.64 -28.39
C GLU A 424 16.28 2.53 -29.02
N GLY A 425 15.14 2.94 -29.58
CA GLY A 425 14.21 2.04 -30.28
C GLY A 425 13.14 1.42 -29.37
N LYS A 426 12.48 0.35 -29.85
CA LYS A 426 11.49 -0.43 -29.09
C LYS A 426 11.54 -1.92 -29.48
N PRO A 427 11.26 -2.87 -28.57
CA PRO A 427 10.99 -2.66 -27.13
C PRO A 427 12.19 -2.07 -26.38
N PHE A 428 11.94 -1.53 -25.20
CA PHE A 428 12.97 -1.03 -24.28
C PHE A 428 13.57 -2.22 -23.50
N SER A 429 14.88 -2.23 -23.27
CA SER A 429 15.63 -3.33 -22.66
C SER A 429 17.01 -2.89 -22.18
N ASP A 430 17.65 -3.71 -21.34
CA ASP A 430 19.03 -3.48 -20.85
C ASP A 430 20.06 -3.32 -22.01
N ASP A 431 19.78 -3.86 -23.21
CA ASP A 431 20.63 -3.72 -24.41
C ASP A 431 20.54 -2.34 -25.09
N ASN A 432 19.47 -1.57 -24.86
CA ASN A 432 19.23 -0.28 -25.54
C ASN A 432 18.86 0.89 -24.63
N CYS A 433 18.67 0.67 -23.32
CA CYS A 433 18.45 1.70 -22.31
C CYS A 433 19.72 2.03 -21.55
N VAL A 434 20.11 3.30 -21.52
CA VAL A 434 21.29 3.81 -20.80
C VAL A 434 20.82 4.69 -19.65
N ASP A 435 21.26 4.37 -18.43
CA ASP A 435 21.07 5.17 -17.20
C ASP A 435 21.68 6.56 -17.42
N THR A 436 20.90 7.62 -17.26
CA THR A 436 21.37 9.02 -17.42
C THR A 436 21.87 9.63 -16.12
N GLY A 437 21.63 8.97 -14.97
CA GLY A 437 21.74 9.59 -13.65
C GLY A 437 21.01 10.93 -13.60
N ASP A 438 21.60 11.87 -12.86
CA ASP A 438 21.07 13.22 -12.60
C ASP A 438 21.26 14.20 -13.78
N GLU A 439 21.52 13.73 -15.02
CA GLU A 439 21.62 14.61 -16.17
C GLU A 439 20.26 15.26 -16.50
N THR A 440 20.23 16.59 -16.55
CA THR A 440 19.08 17.39 -16.98
C THR A 440 19.14 17.80 -18.46
N VAL A 441 18.01 18.29 -18.97
CA VAL A 441 17.88 19.02 -20.24
C VAL A 441 16.85 20.14 -20.12
N ALA A 442 17.05 21.24 -20.84
CA ALA A 442 16.06 22.30 -20.95
C ALA A 442 14.82 21.84 -21.76
N ASP A 443 13.63 22.06 -21.21
CA ASP A 443 12.35 21.87 -21.88
C ASP A 443 11.97 23.13 -22.70
N PRO A 444 11.43 23.00 -23.94
CA PRO A 444 11.14 24.15 -24.80
C PRO A 444 10.03 25.09 -24.27
N VAL A 445 9.25 24.68 -23.26
CA VAL A 445 8.16 25.46 -22.66
C VAL A 445 8.49 25.83 -21.21
N LEU A 446 8.87 24.86 -20.37
CA LEU A 446 9.05 25.09 -18.93
C LEU A 446 10.30 25.92 -18.61
N THR A 447 11.44 25.64 -19.25
CA THR A 447 12.69 26.36 -18.94
C THR A 447 12.62 27.84 -19.33
N PRO A 448 12.04 28.24 -20.48
CA PRO A 448 11.85 29.66 -20.81
C PRO A 448 10.74 30.38 -20.01
N LEU A 449 9.75 29.65 -19.49
CA LEU A 449 8.57 30.23 -18.83
C LEU A 449 8.70 30.32 -17.31
N LEU A 450 9.23 29.26 -16.68
CA LEU A 450 9.28 29.06 -15.24
C LEU A 450 10.71 28.88 -14.71
N GLY A 451 11.64 28.44 -15.56
CA GLY A 451 13.05 28.22 -15.21
C GLY A 451 13.43 26.75 -14.95
N TYR A 452 12.45 25.86 -14.77
CA TYR A 452 12.65 24.42 -14.56
C TYR A 452 13.30 23.73 -15.76
N GLU A 453 14.27 22.86 -15.50
CA GLU A 453 14.72 21.83 -16.46
C GLU A 453 13.95 20.52 -16.22
N VAL A 454 14.22 19.50 -17.03
CA VAL A 454 13.64 18.15 -16.87
C VAL A 454 14.71 17.06 -16.94
N SER A 455 14.43 15.91 -16.35
CA SER A 455 15.30 14.72 -16.42
C SER A 455 15.62 14.37 -17.87
N ARG A 456 16.88 14.04 -18.18
CA ARG A 456 17.28 13.63 -19.54
C ARG A 456 16.63 12.31 -19.92
N GLY A 457 16.72 11.32 -19.04
CA GLY A 457 15.97 10.08 -19.18
C GLY A 457 14.46 10.32 -19.08
N ASP A 458 13.73 9.66 -19.97
CA ASP A 458 12.27 9.67 -20.03
C ASP A 458 11.66 8.28 -19.82
N VAL A 459 12.48 7.30 -19.39
CA VAL A 459 12.09 5.91 -19.13
C VAL A 459 12.53 5.49 -17.72
N LEU A 460 11.68 4.78 -16.99
CA LEU A 460 12.00 4.11 -15.72
C LEU A 460 12.06 2.60 -15.92
N LYS A 461 12.84 1.90 -15.09
CA LYS A 461 12.79 0.43 -14.97
C LYS A 461 12.02 0.04 -13.71
N THR A 462 10.85 -0.56 -13.92
CA THR A 462 9.89 -0.95 -12.87
C THR A 462 9.59 -2.45 -12.96
N ARG A 463 8.65 -2.99 -12.17
CA ARG A 463 8.42 -4.43 -12.02
C ARG A 463 6.96 -4.78 -11.75
N VAL A 464 6.51 -5.93 -12.27
CA VAL A 464 5.33 -6.65 -11.74
C VAL A 464 5.83 -7.85 -10.94
N ILE A 465 5.16 -8.16 -9.83
CA ILE A 465 5.47 -9.34 -9.00
C ILE A 465 4.19 -10.15 -8.79
N HIS A 466 4.28 -11.46 -8.97
CA HIS A 466 3.23 -12.42 -8.60
C HIS A 466 3.71 -13.29 -7.43
N VAL A 467 3.00 -13.29 -6.30
CA VAL A 467 3.12 -14.31 -5.25
C VAL A 467 2.05 -15.38 -5.46
N ASP A 468 2.47 -16.62 -5.62
CA ASP A 468 1.64 -17.79 -5.90
C ASP A 468 1.57 -18.69 -4.64
N PHE A 469 0.36 -18.97 -4.16
CA PHE A 469 0.10 -19.85 -3.02
C PHE A 469 -0.56 -21.20 -3.41
N GLY A 470 -0.77 -21.46 -4.70
CA GLY A 470 -1.62 -22.53 -5.22
C GLY A 470 -2.84 -21.97 -5.96
N ASP A 471 -4.04 -22.13 -5.41
CA ASP A 471 -5.30 -21.61 -5.99
C ASP A 471 -5.61 -20.15 -5.59
N VAL A 472 -4.63 -19.44 -5.01
CA VAL A 472 -4.74 -18.03 -4.60
C VAL A 472 -3.44 -17.31 -4.95
N GLY A 473 -3.56 -16.14 -5.58
CA GLY A 473 -2.43 -15.33 -6.04
C GLY A 473 -2.44 -13.90 -5.51
N MET A 474 -1.30 -13.22 -5.58
CA MET A 474 -1.18 -11.77 -5.33
C MET A 474 -0.34 -11.09 -6.42
N LEU A 475 -0.96 -10.23 -7.22
CA LEU A 475 -0.32 -9.43 -8.25
C LEU A 475 0.01 -8.02 -7.72
N PHE A 476 1.28 -7.75 -7.46
CA PHE A 476 1.81 -6.43 -7.16
C PHE A 476 2.09 -5.71 -8.49
N LEU A 477 1.34 -4.63 -8.72
CA LEU A 477 1.35 -3.82 -9.92
C LEU A 477 1.97 -2.44 -9.57
N PRO A 478 2.91 -1.93 -10.38
CA PRO A 478 3.52 -0.63 -10.10
C PRO A 478 2.51 0.49 -10.38
N GLY A 479 2.54 1.55 -9.56
CA GLY A 479 1.73 2.75 -9.73
C GLY A 479 0.21 2.58 -9.58
N GLU A 480 -0.52 3.62 -9.99
CA GLU A 480 -1.98 3.72 -9.90
C GLU A 480 -2.63 3.08 -11.14
N VAL A 481 -2.96 1.79 -11.06
CA VAL A 481 -3.51 1.03 -12.20
C VAL A 481 -5.03 1.16 -12.28
N SER A 482 -5.52 1.53 -13.47
CA SER A 482 -6.94 1.62 -13.82
C SER A 482 -7.66 0.26 -13.78
N SER A 483 -8.92 0.28 -13.32
CA SER A 483 -9.73 -0.93 -13.11
C SER A 483 -9.92 -1.75 -14.39
N GLU A 484 -10.14 -1.15 -15.56
CA GLU A 484 -10.25 -1.88 -16.82
C GLU A 484 -8.93 -2.52 -17.29
N LEU A 485 -7.76 -2.05 -16.82
CA LEU A 485 -6.48 -2.74 -17.00
C LEU A 485 -6.31 -3.91 -16.02
N VAL A 486 -7.10 -4.01 -14.95
CA VAL A 486 -7.05 -5.12 -13.98
C VAL A 486 -8.11 -6.18 -14.30
N ILE A 487 -9.40 -5.81 -14.31
CA ILE A 487 -10.54 -6.71 -14.52
C ILE A 487 -11.02 -6.81 -15.98
N GLY A 488 -10.50 -5.97 -16.88
CA GLY A 488 -10.95 -5.91 -18.28
C GLY A 488 -12.18 -5.04 -18.50
N LEU A 489 -12.75 -5.12 -19.71
CA LEU A 489 -13.98 -4.41 -20.07
C LEU A 489 -15.21 -5.31 -19.88
N PRO A 490 -16.34 -4.79 -19.35
CA PRO A 490 -17.59 -5.56 -19.19
C PRO A 490 -18.11 -6.15 -20.50
N GLU A 491 -18.77 -7.32 -20.45
CA GLU A 491 -19.21 -8.06 -21.64
C GLU A 491 -20.05 -7.23 -22.62
N ASP A 492 -20.95 -6.38 -22.11
CA ASP A 492 -21.84 -5.56 -22.93
C ASP A 492 -21.27 -4.18 -23.29
N PHE A 493 -20.04 -3.83 -22.88
CA PHE A 493 -19.39 -2.52 -23.11
C PHE A 493 -19.40 -2.08 -24.58
N ASN A 494 -19.20 -3.03 -25.50
CA ASN A 494 -19.21 -2.79 -26.96
C ASN A 494 -20.62 -2.70 -27.58
N THR A 495 -21.68 -2.86 -26.78
CA THR A 495 -23.07 -2.99 -27.26
C THR A 495 -24.08 -2.13 -26.49
N ALA A 496 -23.75 -1.72 -25.27
CA ALA A 496 -24.51 -0.77 -24.49
C ALA A 496 -24.48 0.64 -25.13
N PRO A 497 -25.47 1.51 -24.84
CA PRO A 497 -25.34 2.94 -25.10
C PRO A 497 -24.11 3.48 -24.32
N PRO A 498 -23.23 4.31 -24.94
CA PRO A 498 -22.04 4.85 -24.29
C PRO A 498 -22.34 5.53 -22.94
N GLU A 499 -23.51 6.14 -22.80
CA GLU A 499 -24.00 6.81 -21.58
C GLU A 499 -24.05 5.88 -20.33
N LYS A 500 -24.02 4.56 -20.52
CA LYS A 500 -23.90 3.58 -19.42
C LYS A 500 -22.55 3.70 -18.70
N TYR A 501 -21.47 3.87 -19.46
CA TYR A 501 -20.09 3.90 -18.96
C TYR A 501 -19.52 5.31 -18.89
N ASN A 502 -19.90 6.15 -19.85
CA ASN A 502 -19.40 7.49 -20.02
C ASN A 502 -20.41 8.54 -19.55
N SER A 503 -19.98 9.43 -18.66
CA SER A 503 -20.68 10.67 -18.33
C SER A 503 -20.65 11.67 -19.49
N ASN A 504 -19.56 11.70 -20.27
CA ASN A 504 -19.35 12.63 -21.39
C ASN A 504 -18.90 11.90 -22.67
N PRO A 505 -19.71 10.97 -23.24
CA PRO A 505 -19.29 10.10 -24.35
C PRO A 505 -18.82 10.82 -25.61
N ASP A 506 -19.25 12.07 -25.83
CA ASP A 506 -18.78 12.92 -26.92
C ASP A 506 -17.30 13.34 -26.76
N GLU A 507 -16.68 13.15 -25.60
CA GLU A 507 -15.28 13.52 -25.32
C GLU A 507 -14.30 12.33 -25.32
N HIS A 508 -14.75 11.09 -25.11
CA HIS A 508 -13.92 9.88 -24.96
C HIS A 508 -13.95 8.95 -26.18
N ALA A 509 -13.02 7.99 -26.30
CA ALA A 509 -13.30 6.81 -27.13
C ALA A 509 -14.38 5.96 -26.42
N THR A 510 -15.30 5.35 -27.17
CA THR A 510 -16.44 4.62 -26.57
C THR A 510 -16.75 3.33 -27.32
N GLY A 511 -17.24 2.32 -26.60
CA GLY A 511 -17.51 0.98 -27.16
C GLY A 511 -16.30 0.44 -27.93
N ALA A 512 -16.53 -0.03 -29.16
CA ALA A 512 -15.50 -0.69 -29.97
C ALA A 512 -14.33 0.21 -30.43
N ASP A 513 -14.43 1.54 -30.29
CA ASP A 513 -13.31 2.46 -30.52
C ASP A 513 -12.40 2.59 -29.29
N TYR A 514 -12.86 2.18 -28.10
CA TYR A 514 -12.08 2.15 -26.87
C TYR A 514 -11.43 0.78 -26.69
N VAL A 515 -10.09 0.72 -26.81
CA VAL A 515 -9.33 -0.53 -26.82
C VAL A 515 -8.30 -0.54 -25.68
N ILE A 516 -8.28 -1.62 -24.91
CA ILE A 516 -7.23 -1.97 -23.94
C ILE A 516 -6.32 -3.07 -24.53
N PRO A 517 -5.02 -3.15 -24.15
CA PRO A 517 -4.09 -4.14 -24.69
C PRO A 517 -4.31 -5.57 -24.15
N GLY A 518 -5.08 -5.69 -23.07
CA GLY A 518 -5.26 -6.87 -22.22
C GLY A 518 -5.61 -6.39 -20.80
N HIS A 519 -5.75 -7.31 -19.85
CA HIS A 519 -5.96 -6.96 -18.44
C HIS A 519 -5.24 -7.96 -17.52
N TYR A 520 -4.79 -7.52 -16.34
CA TYR A 520 -3.89 -8.29 -15.47
C TYR A 520 -4.46 -9.63 -15.02
N LEU A 521 -5.77 -9.72 -14.72
CA LEU A 521 -6.40 -11.00 -14.34
C LEU A 521 -6.48 -12.03 -15.49
N SER A 522 -6.17 -11.66 -16.74
CA SER A 522 -6.05 -12.63 -17.85
C SER A 522 -4.67 -13.29 -17.95
N LEU A 523 -3.74 -12.96 -17.03
CA LEU A 523 -2.38 -13.50 -16.98
C LEU A 523 -2.21 -14.64 -15.95
N VAL A 524 -3.29 -14.98 -15.25
CA VAL A 524 -3.37 -15.85 -14.07
C VAL A 524 -4.53 -16.86 -14.21
N ASP A 525 -4.53 -17.91 -13.39
CA ASP A 525 -5.53 -19.01 -13.44
C ASP A 525 -5.98 -19.44 -12.02
N GLU A 526 -5.75 -18.58 -11.02
CA GLU A 526 -6.16 -18.80 -9.61
C GLU A 526 -7.65 -18.46 -9.39
N SER A 527 -8.31 -19.11 -8.43
CA SER A 527 -9.71 -18.79 -8.10
C SER A 527 -9.89 -17.45 -7.39
N ILE A 528 -8.86 -16.97 -6.67
CA ILE A 528 -8.81 -15.64 -6.05
C ILE A 528 -7.42 -15.01 -6.28
N THR A 529 -7.34 -13.96 -7.09
CA THR A 529 -6.12 -13.16 -7.25
C THR A 529 -6.31 -11.77 -6.61
N PHE A 530 -5.59 -11.54 -5.51
CA PHE A 530 -5.42 -10.20 -4.94
C PHE A 530 -4.65 -9.34 -5.93
N THR A 531 -5.09 -8.11 -6.15
CA THR A 531 -4.42 -7.17 -7.05
C THR A 531 -4.02 -5.96 -6.24
N ILE A 532 -2.74 -5.60 -6.25
CA ILE A 532 -2.15 -4.59 -5.36
C ILE A 532 -1.54 -3.48 -6.21
N GLY A 533 -2.11 -2.27 -6.17
CA GLY A 533 -1.53 -1.06 -6.74
C GLY A 533 -0.41 -0.51 -5.86
N LEU A 534 0.44 0.37 -6.41
CA LEU A 534 1.65 0.88 -5.73
C LEU A 534 2.60 -0.26 -5.28
N GLY A 535 2.52 -1.40 -5.96
CA GLY A 535 3.07 -2.68 -5.56
C GLY A 535 4.58 -2.76 -5.77
N THR A 536 5.35 -2.40 -4.75
CA THR A 536 6.83 -2.33 -4.71
C THR A 536 7.46 -1.26 -5.61
N ASP A 537 6.67 -0.43 -6.27
CA ASP A 537 7.10 0.76 -7.02
C ASP A 537 5.91 1.70 -7.27
N GLU A 538 6.20 2.99 -7.37
CA GLU A 538 5.27 4.04 -7.75
C GLU A 538 5.88 4.83 -8.92
N VAL A 539 5.09 5.00 -9.99
CA VAL A 539 5.47 5.64 -11.25
C VAL A 539 4.31 6.43 -11.89
N GLY A 540 3.23 6.68 -11.14
CA GLY A 540 2.01 7.36 -11.54
C GLY A 540 0.99 6.47 -12.25
N TYR A 541 -0.07 7.11 -12.75
CA TYR A 541 -1.20 6.48 -13.44
C TYR A 541 -0.83 5.58 -14.62
N PHE A 542 -1.29 4.32 -14.57
CA PHE A 542 -1.39 3.44 -15.74
C PHE A 542 -2.80 3.51 -16.34
N VAL A 543 -2.88 4.16 -17.50
CA VAL A 543 -4.13 4.46 -18.22
C VAL A 543 -4.08 3.95 -19.66
N PRO A 544 -5.19 3.43 -20.20
CA PRO A 544 -5.29 3.10 -21.62
C PRO A 544 -5.08 4.35 -22.49
N ALA A 545 -4.36 4.19 -23.61
CA ALA A 545 -4.24 5.26 -24.60
C ALA A 545 -5.60 5.68 -25.22
N SER A 546 -6.64 4.88 -25.00
CA SER A 546 -8.03 5.12 -25.40
C SER A 546 -8.79 6.11 -24.52
N ASP A 547 -8.38 6.33 -23.26
CA ASP A 547 -8.91 7.40 -22.39
C ASP A 547 -8.69 8.75 -23.05
N TYR A 548 -7.46 8.94 -23.54
CA TYR A 548 -7.05 10.15 -24.24
C TYR A 548 -7.52 10.13 -25.69
N ARG A 549 -8.69 10.75 -25.92
CA ARG A 549 -8.79 11.63 -27.09
C ARG A 549 -7.76 12.75 -26.94
N LEU A 550 -6.52 12.48 -27.37
CA LEU A 550 -5.52 13.50 -27.59
C LEU A 550 -6.09 14.52 -28.59
N GLN A 551 -6.69 15.60 -28.09
CA GLN A 551 -6.86 16.79 -28.90
C GLN A 551 -5.46 17.22 -29.32
N CYS A 552 -5.13 16.99 -30.58
CA CYS A 552 -3.91 17.49 -31.21
C CYS A 552 -3.99 19.02 -31.36
N HIS A 553 -4.06 19.72 -30.23
CA HIS A 553 -4.12 21.16 -30.17
C HIS A 553 -2.84 21.70 -30.83
N PRO A 554 -2.91 22.58 -31.85
CA PRO A 554 -1.78 22.84 -32.75
C PRO A 554 -0.47 23.35 -32.12
N LEU A 555 -0.47 23.67 -30.82
CA LEU A 555 0.71 24.02 -30.02
C LEU A 555 1.57 22.81 -29.61
N SER A 556 1.00 21.60 -29.44
CA SER A 556 1.78 20.41 -29.05
C SER A 556 2.54 19.78 -30.23
N LEU A 557 2.19 20.13 -31.47
CA LEU A 557 2.84 19.64 -32.70
C LEU A 557 4.00 20.53 -33.18
N SER A 558 4.37 21.60 -32.46
CA SER A 558 5.55 22.44 -32.78
C SER A 558 6.84 22.02 -32.05
N ALA A 559 6.85 20.88 -31.36
CA ALA A 559 7.97 20.37 -30.57
C ALA A 559 8.28 18.86 -30.76
N LEU A 560 7.92 18.32 -31.94
CA LEU A 560 8.26 16.96 -32.41
C LEU A 560 8.87 17.02 -33.82
#